data_AF-A0A7X3HII8-F1
#
_entry.id   AF-A0A7X3HII8-F1
#
_cell.length_a   1.000
_cell.length_b   1.000
_cell.length_c   1.000
_cell.angle_alpha   90.00
_cell.angle_beta   90.00
_cell.angle_gamma   90.00
#
_symmetry.space_group_name_H-M   'P 1'
#
loop_
_entity.id
_entity.type
_entity.pdbx_description
1 polymer ?
#
loop_
_entity_poly.entity_id
_entity_poly.type
_entity_poly.pdbx_seq_one_letter_code
_entity_poly.pdbx_strand_id
1 'polypeptide(L)'
;MRELKPDLVQPGTPGGTVPTGADARVPLWRTAPSQRTRDLAWCTLSPPLLSALPDEYHREVARLAQWPAGARAAWQAWLGYADPGTLPETIAELSGHPDPTGSRSLRLGRHAERLLHFALQHAPGMTLMSANVPIRRANGHGIQTLGELDLIWRDPAQDQVVHWEMAAKFYLMVDGVADRRAFVGPNLVDRLGDKLDHIVRRQLPLGRTTEAEALVGAPVNRSEIYLLGWLFYRDGVLPPGLASLGIAPDHLHGWWSTLDAWYARAAAQDHGTTRWCRLPRVDWLCGARVSEAGTEDAATLRDALARRFADPEQVWRREAPVMICELEPAVNEPGVWVERSRGFVVPPDWEARAALRATRP
;
A
#
# COMPACT_ATOMS: atom_id res chain seq x y z
N MET A 1 17.99 31.46 -30.11
CA MET A 1 17.35 30.26 -29.55
C MET A 1 17.82 30.10 -28.11
N ARG A 2 16.98 30.44 -27.14
CA ARG A 2 17.24 30.13 -25.73
C ARG A 2 16.63 28.75 -25.49
N GLU A 3 17.47 27.78 -25.14
CA GLU A 3 17.02 26.50 -24.62
C GLU A 3 16.25 26.77 -23.31
N LEU A 4 14.95 26.50 -23.35
CA LEU A 4 14.12 26.42 -22.16
C LEU A 4 14.63 25.20 -21.38
N LYS A 5 15.24 25.46 -20.21
CA LYS A 5 15.48 24.41 -19.21
C LYS A 5 14.16 23.68 -18.98
N PRO A 6 14.11 22.34 -18.96
CA PRO A 6 12.92 21.63 -18.55
C PRO A 6 12.60 22.06 -17.12
N ASP A 7 11.42 22.66 -16.92
CA ASP A 7 10.90 22.93 -15.58
C ASP A 7 10.96 21.62 -14.80
N LEU A 8 11.78 21.61 -13.76
CA LEU A 8 11.83 20.52 -12.80
C LEU A 8 10.45 20.48 -12.13
N VAL A 9 9.59 19.60 -12.64
CA VAL A 9 8.29 19.27 -12.05
C VAL A 9 8.49 19.10 -10.56
N GLN A 10 7.89 19.98 -9.75
CA GLN A 10 7.92 19.82 -8.31
C GLN A 10 7.33 18.45 -7.99
N PRO A 11 7.99 17.61 -7.16
CA PRO A 11 7.39 16.36 -6.74
C PRO A 11 6.06 16.69 -6.06
N GLY A 12 4.98 16.27 -6.72
CA GLY A 12 3.64 16.49 -6.23
C GLY A 12 3.47 15.88 -4.84
N THR A 13 2.51 16.43 -4.09
CA THR A 13 1.95 15.79 -2.91
C THR A 13 1.72 14.30 -3.21
N PRO A 14 2.09 13.36 -2.32
CA PRO A 14 1.88 11.95 -2.54
C PRO A 14 0.41 11.77 -2.87
N GLY A 15 0.13 11.08 -3.97
CA GLY A 15 -1.21 10.92 -4.51
C GLY A 15 -2.23 10.49 -3.47
N GLY A 16 -3.49 10.68 -3.79
CA GLY A 16 -4.61 10.75 -2.86
C GLY A 16 -5.26 12.11 -3.01
N THR A 17 -6.60 12.13 -3.12
CA THR A 17 -7.43 13.33 -3.34
C THR A 17 -6.69 14.64 -3.04
N VAL A 18 -6.25 15.34 -4.09
CA VAL A 18 -5.82 16.74 -3.95
C VAL A 18 -7.07 17.44 -3.42
N PRO A 19 -7.03 18.03 -2.22
CA PRO A 19 -8.19 18.66 -1.66
C PRO A 19 -8.52 19.88 -2.53
N THR A 20 -9.44 19.75 -3.50
CA THR A 20 -9.89 20.87 -4.33
C THR A 20 -10.95 21.64 -3.53
N GLY A 21 -10.52 22.71 -2.86
CA GLY A 21 -11.40 23.59 -2.10
C GLY A 21 -10.81 23.99 -0.74
N ALA A 22 -11.21 25.16 -0.23
CA ALA A 22 -10.70 25.73 1.02
C ALA A 22 -10.97 24.88 2.28
N ASP A 23 -11.85 23.87 2.21
CA ASP A 23 -12.27 23.01 3.32
C ASP A 23 -11.77 21.57 3.24
N ALA A 24 -11.02 21.22 2.21
CA ALA A 24 -10.72 19.83 1.94
C ALA A 24 -9.58 19.35 2.88
N ARG A 25 -9.99 18.67 3.96
CA ARG A 25 -9.12 18.23 5.05
C ARG A 25 -8.12 17.19 4.56
N VAL A 26 -6.86 17.36 4.93
CA VAL A 26 -5.82 16.36 4.69
C VAL A 26 -6.21 15.04 5.40
N PRO A 27 -6.10 13.89 4.72
CA PRO A 27 -6.62 12.63 5.27
C PRO A 27 -5.96 12.16 6.58
N LEU A 28 -6.74 11.46 7.41
CA LEU A 28 -6.29 10.93 8.71
C LEU A 28 -5.04 10.03 8.61
N TRP A 29 -4.91 9.28 7.52
CA TRP A 29 -3.73 8.42 7.29
C TRP A 29 -2.44 9.20 7.05
N ARG A 30 -2.50 10.52 6.92
CA ARG A 30 -1.34 11.41 6.85
C ARG A 30 -1.18 12.28 8.09
N THR A 31 -2.28 12.71 8.70
CA THR A 31 -2.25 13.77 9.73
C THR A 31 -2.47 13.30 11.15
N ALA A 32 -3.09 12.14 11.38
CA ALA A 32 -3.40 11.73 12.74
C ALA A 32 -2.10 11.60 13.58
N PRO A 33 -2.04 12.13 14.82
CA PRO A 33 -0.81 12.10 15.62
C PRO A 33 -0.35 10.67 15.94
N SER A 34 -1.29 9.77 16.25
CA SER A 34 -1.00 8.36 16.53
C SER A 34 -0.80 7.55 15.25
N GLN A 35 0.27 6.77 15.21
CA GLN A 35 0.53 5.83 14.11
C GLN A 35 -0.55 4.75 14.01
N ARG A 36 -1.07 4.24 15.13
CA ARG A 36 -2.18 3.26 15.12
C ARG A 36 -3.40 3.79 14.37
N THR A 37 -3.77 5.05 14.62
CA THR A 37 -4.86 5.73 13.89
C THR A 37 -4.53 5.90 12.42
N ARG A 38 -3.29 6.32 12.08
CA ARG A 38 -2.88 6.51 10.69
C ARG A 38 -2.86 5.20 9.90
N ASP A 39 -2.37 4.11 10.48
CA ASP A 39 -2.33 2.78 9.85
C ASP A 39 -3.75 2.26 9.59
N LEU A 40 -4.63 2.35 10.60
CA LEU A 40 -6.02 1.95 10.46
C LEU A 40 -6.77 2.82 9.44
N ALA A 41 -6.55 4.14 9.46
CA ALA A 41 -7.09 5.06 8.47
C ALA A 41 -6.58 4.73 7.06
N TRP A 42 -5.30 4.40 6.90
CA TRP A 42 -4.75 4.02 5.60
C TRP A 42 -5.47 2.77 5.09
N CYS A 43 -5.61 1.76 5.95
CA CYS A 43 -6.18 0.48 5.55
C CYS A 43 -7.69 0.53 5.21
N THR A 44 -8.41 1.55 5.68
CA THR A 44 -9.88 1.62 5.57
C THR A 44 -10.39 2.80 4.77
N LEU A 45 -9.60 3.87 4.70
CA LEU A 45 -10.01 5.15 4.11
C LEU A 45 -9.12 5.57 2.95
N SER A 46 -7.98 4.91 2.67
CA SER A 46 -7.22 5.23 1.47
C SER A 46 -8.00 4.89 0.19
N PRO A 47 -7.73 5.60 -0.92
CA PRO A 47 -8.23 5.22 -2.23
C PRO A 47 -7.76 3.81 -2.63
N PRO A 48 -8.61 3.02 -3.30
CA PRO A 48 -8.19 1.74 -3.87
C PRO A 48 -7.16 1.97 -4.98
N LEU A 49 -6.34 0.95 -5.28
CA LEU A 49 -5.41 1.02 -6.42
C LEU A 49 -6.15 1.03 -7.77
N LEU A 50 -7.32 0.41 -7.84
CA LEU A 50 -8.12 0.28 -9.06
C LEU A 50 -9.46 0.99 -8.92
N SER A 51 -9.88 1.71 -9.97
CA SER A 51 -11.24 2.24 -10.11
C SER A 51 -12.13 1.36 -10.99
N ALA A 52 -11.52 0.53 -11.85
CA ALA A 52 -12.20 -0.43 -12.68
C ALA A 52 -11.36 -1.70 -12.81
N LEU A 53 -12.03 -2.84 -13.05
CA LEU A 53 -11.34 -4.04 -13.49
C LEU A 53 -11.08 -3.95 -15.00
N PRO A 54 -9.88 -4.34 -15.46
CA PRO A 54 -9.60 -4.49 -16.88
C PRO A 54 -10.58 -5.40 -17.62
N ASP A 55 -10.85 -5.11 -18.89
CA ASP A 55 -11.83 -5.82 -19.73
C ASP A 55 -11.58 -7.34 -19.80
N GLU A 56 -10.32 -7.76 -19.74
CA GLU A 56 -9.95 -9.19 -19.75
C GLU A 56 -10.48 -9.97 -18.54
N TYR A 57 -10.91 -9.28 -17.49
CA TYR A 57 -11.53 -9.87 -16.30
C TYR A 57 -13.07 -9.79 -16.30
N HIS A 58 -13.70 -9.22 -17.33
CA HIS A 58 -15.16 -9.04 -17.35
C HIS A 58 -15.93 -10.35 -17.47
N ARG A 59 -15.29 -11.42 -17.97
CA ARG A 59 -15.90 -12.76 -18.04
C ARG A 59 -15.87 -13.47 -16.69
N GLU A 60 -14.92 -13.11 -15.84
CA GLU A 60 -14.85 -13.52 -14.46
C GLU A 60 -15.86 -12.72 -13.63
N VAL A 61 -16.52 -13.38 -12.68
CA VAL A 61 -17.43 -12.69 -11.74
C VAL A 61 -16.60 -12.02 -10.65
N ALA A 62 -15.65 -11.18 -11.06
CA ALA A 62 -14.78 -10.39 -10.21
C ALA A 62 -15.36 -8.98 -10.04
N ARG A 63 -15.22 -8.40 -8.85
CA ARG A 63 -15.68 -7.06 -8.51
C ARG A 63 -14.66 -6.36 -7.64
N LEU A 64 -14.60 -5.04 -7.69
CA LEU A 64 -13.86 -4.27 -6.69
C LEU A 64 -14.70 -4.18 -5.41
N ALA A 65 -14.03 -4.27 -4.26
CA ALA A 65 -14.70 -4.21 -2.96
C ALA A 65 -15.36 -2.84 -2.74
N GLN A 66 -16.58 -2.86 -2.22
CA GLN A 66 -17.32 -1.64 -1.89
C GLN A 66 -17.87 -1.73 -0.48
N TRP A 67 -17.58 -0.70 0.32
CA TRP A 67 -18.26 -0.51 1.60
C TRP A 67 -19.73 -0.20 1.35
N PRO A 68 -20.66 -0.70 2.18
CA PRO A 68 -22.06 -0.31 2.13
C PRO A 68 -22.23 1.19 2.26
N ALA A 69 -23.34 1.68 1.70
CA ALA A 69 -23.69 3.09 1.74
C ALA A 69 -23.65 3.64 3.18
N GLY A 70 -22.89 4.72 3.39
CA GLY A 70 -22.73 5.37 4.68
C GLY A 70 -21.78 4.69 5.67
N ALA A 71 -21.49 3.39 5.54
CA ALA A 71 -20.65 2.65 6.50
C ALA A 71 -19.24 3.23 6.60
N ARG A 72 -18.60 3.50 5.45
CA ARG A 72 -17.24 4.09 5.41
C ARG A 72 -17.20 5.51 6.00
N ALA A 73 -18.24 6.31 5.81
CA ALA A 73 -18.33 7.66 6.36
C ALA A 73 -18.55 7.64 7.88
N ALA A 74 -19.43 6.75 8.37
CA ALA A 74 -19.63 6.53 9.79
C ALA A 74 -18.35 6.01 10.47
N TRP A 75 -17.63 5.10 9.80
CA TRP A 75 -16.32 4.61 10.23
C TRP A 75 -15.28 5.75 10.32
N GLN A 76 -15.18 6.59 9.29
CA GLN A 76 -14.29 7.75 9.30
C GLN A 76 -14.60 8.70 10.46
N ALA A 77 -15.89 8.96 10.73
CA ALA A 77 -16.31 9.79 11.84
C ALA A 77 -15.90 9.17 13.18
N TRP A 78 -16.17 7.88 13.39
CA TRP A 78 -15.77 7.16 14.61
C TRP A 78 -14.24 7.18 14.80
N LEU A 79 -13.47 6.88 13.75
CA LEU A 79 -12.01 6.83 13.82
C LEU A 79 -11.39 8.19 14.16
N GLY A 80 -12.04 9.30 13.79
CA GLY A 80 -11.61 10.65 14.14
C GLY A 80 -11.66 10.97 15.64
N TYR A 81 -12.46 10.23 16.42
CA TYR A 81 -12.60 10.42 17.88
C TYR A 81 -12.16 9.21 18.70
N ALA A 82 -11.82 8.08 18.06
CA ALA A 82 -11.39 6.88 18.74
C ALA A 82 -10.11 7.13 19.56
N ASP A 83 -10.08 6.63 20.80
CA ASP A 83 -8.88 6.66 21.63
C ASP A 83 -7.80 5.77 20.97
N PRO A 84 -6.63 6.32 20.58
CA PRO A 84 -5.57 5.55 19.97
C PRO A 84 -5.07 4.38 20.83
N GLY A 85 -5.20 4.45 22.16
CA GLY A 85 -4.83 3.35 23.05
C GLY A 85 -5.69 2.09 22.88
N THR A 86 -6.89 2.24 22.32
CA THR A 86 -7.85 1.15 22.05
C THR A 86 -7.70 0.55 20.65
N LEU A 87 -6.91 1.19 19.78
CA LEU A 87 -6.69 0.75 18.41
C LEU A 87 -5.61 -0.36 18.34
N PRO A 88 -5.62 -1.19 17.28
CA PRO A 88 -4.61 -2.23 17.10
C PRO A 88 -3.19 -1.69 17.12
N GLU A 89 -2.29 -2.45 17.73
CA GLU A 89 -0.86 -2.15 17.78
C GLU A 89 -0.22 -2.12 16.39
N THR A 90 0.74 -1.22 16.20
CA THR A 90 1.61 -1.13 15.03
C THR A 90 2.52 -2.35 14.91
N ILE A 91 3.10 -2.56 13.73
CA ILE A 91 4.10 -3.64 13.54
C ILE A 91 5.29 -3.47 14.48
N ALA A 92 5.75 -2.24 14.72
CA ALA A 92 6.87 -1.94 15.60
C ALA A 92 6.56 -2.36 17.06
N GLU A 93 5.39 -1.99 17.58
CA GLU A 93 4.94 -2.41 18.91
C GLU A 93 4.82 -3.94 19.01
N LEU A 94 4.22 -4.58 18.00
CA LEU A 94 4.07 -6.04 17.93
C LEU A 94 5.39 -6.81 17.87
N SER A 95 6.45 -6.17 17.35
CA SER A 95 7.80 -6.74 17.28
C SER A 95 8.48 -6.79 18.65
N GLY A 96 8.04 -5.96 19.60
CA GLY A 96 8.56 -5.95 20.97
C GLY A 96 7.96 -7.03 21.87
N HIS A 97 6.85 -7.64 21.48
CA HIS A 97 6.16 -8.65 22.29
C HIS A 97 6.69 -10.06 22.04
N PRO A 98 6.87 -10.89 23.10
CA PRO A 98 7.12 -12.31 22.93
C PRO A 98 6.03 -12.95 22.05
N ASP A 99 6.43 -13.77 21.09
CA ASP A 99 5.51 -14.64 20.36
C ASP A 99 5.66 -16.08 20.88
N PRO A 100 4.87 -16.49 21.87
CA PRO A 100 4.97 -17.83 22.45
C PRO A 100 4.60 -18.94 21.47
N THR A 101 3.99 -18.59 20.33
CA THR A 101 3.54 -19.56 19.31
C THR A 101 4.38 -19.56 18.04
N GLY A 102 5.26 -18.57 17.87
CA GLY A 102 6.03 -18.35 16.64
C GLY A 102 5.19 -18.12 15.36
N SER A 103 3.87 -17.91 15.51
CA SER A 103 2.90 -17.82 14.42
C SER A 103 2.66 -16.39 13.92
N ARG A 104 3.15 -15.38 14.65
CA ARG A 104 2.90 -13.96 14.35
C ARG A 104 3.73 -13.51 13.14
N SER A 105 3.10 -13.49 11.97
CA SER A 105 3.70 -12.83 10.80
C SER A 105 3.60 -11.31 10.94
N LEU A 106 4.76 -10.67 11.12
CA LEU A 106 4.90 -9.20 11.13
C LEU A 106 5.09 -8.61 9.72
N ARG A 107 4.69 -9.38 8.69
CA ARG A 107 4.70 -8.92 7.31
C ARG A 107 3.62 -7.86 7.12
N LEU A 108 3.98 -6.81 6.38
CA LEU A 108 3.10 -5.66 6.10
C LEU A 108 1.70 -6.04 5.59
N GLY A 109 1.60 -7.03 4.69
CA GLY A 109 0.30 -7.51 4.18
C GLY A 109 -0.60 -8.10 5.27
N ARG A 110 -0.03 -8.98 6.11
CA ARG A 110 -0.77 -9.58 7.23
C ARG A 110 -1.15 -8.54 8.28
N HIS A 111 -0.34 -7.50 8.46
CA HIS A 111 -0.72 -6.38 9.32
C HIS A 111 -1.90 -5.59 8.75
N ALA A 112 -1.91 -5.29 7.45
CA ALA A 112 -3.05 -4.64 6.80
C ALA A 112 -4.34 -5.48 6.93
N GLU A 113 -4.26 -6.80 6.73
CA GLU A 113 -5.40 -7.69 6.96
C GLU A 113 -5.91 -7.63 8.42
N ARG A 114 -5.01 -7.59 9.41
CA ARG A 114 -5.38 -7.45 10.83
C ARG A 114 -6.08 -6.11 11.12
N LEU A 115 -5.63 -5.03 10.50
CA LEU A 115 -6.27 -3.71 10.62
C LEU A 115 -7.66 -3.72 10.00
N LEU A 116 -7.81 -4.30 8.81
CA LEU A 116 -9.10 -4.40 8.14
C LEU A 116 -10.05 -5.32 8.92
N HIS A 117 -9.57 -6.44 9.45
CA HIS A 117 -10.32 -7.31 10.37
C HIS A 117 -10.86 -6.53 11.57
N PHE A 118 -10.02 -5.78 12.27
CA PHE A 118 -10.45 -4.91 13.36
C PHE A 118 -11.53 -3.92 12.90
N ALA A 119 -11.34 -3.30 11.73
CA ALA A 119 -12.31 -2.36 11.20
C ALA A 119 -13.68 -3.01 10.95
N LEU A 120 -13.75 -4.19 10.33
CA LEU A 120 -15.02 -4.86 10.04
C LEU A 120 -15.75 -5.35 11.29
N GLN A 121 -15.02 -5.58 12.40
CA GLN A 121 -15.63 -5.92 13.69
C GLN A 121 -16.31 -4.71 14.35
N HIS A 122 -15.84 -3.49 14.08
CA HIS A 122 -16.27 -2.28 14.78
C HIS A 122 -17.05 -1.30 13.89
N ALA A 123 -16.95 -1.42 12.58
CA ALA A 123 -17.57 -0.50 11.64
C ALA A 123 -19.10 -0.64 11.63
N PRO A 124 -19.85 0.47 11.80
CA PRO A 124 -21.30 0.45 11.70
C PRO A 124 -21.77 -0.05 10.32
N GLY A 125 -22.79 -0.90 10.32
CA GLY A 125 -23.36 -1.47 9.09
C GLY A 125 -22.55 -2.60 8.47
N MET A 126 -21.48 -3.06 9.15
CA MET A 126 -20.75 -4.27 8.80
C MET A 126 -21.07 -5.40 9.78
N THR A 127 -21.13 -6.63 9.29
CA THR A 127 -21.25 -7.82 10.14
C THR A 127 -20.21 -8.84 9.68
N LEU A 128 -19.05 -8.83 10.32
CA LEU A 128 -18.01 -9.83 10.08
C LEU A 128 -18.51 -11.21 10.51
N MET A 129 -18.39 -12.19 9.63
CA MET A 129 -18.73 -13.59 9.90
C MET A 129 -17.48 -14.41 10.26
N SER A 130 -16.42 -14.25 9.48
CA SER A 130 -15.16 -14.96 9.68
C SER A 130 -14.01 -14.22 8.99
N ALA A 131 -12.78 -14.55 9.38
CA ALA A 131 -11.57 -13.99 8.80
C ALA A 131 -10.47 -15.06 8.76
N ASN A 132 -9.56 -14.93 7.79
CA ASN A 132 -8.41 -15.81 7.60
C ASN A 132 -8.78 -17.29 7.59
N VAL A 133 -9.82 -17.66 6.82
CA VAL A 133 -10.38 -19.02 6.78
C VAL A 133 -9.54 -19.91 5.86
N PRO A 134 -8.74 -20.87 6.38
CA PRO A 134 -7.91 -21.70 5.54
C PRO A 134 -8.75 -22.76 4.81
N ILE A 135 -8.78 -22.71 3.48
CA ILE A 135 -9.52 -23.67 2.66
C ILE A 135 -8.63 -24.87 2.39
N ARG A 136 -9.07 -26.05 2.84
CA ARG A 136 -8.31 -27.30 2.74
C ARG A 136 -9.17 -28.41 2.16
N ARG A 137 -8.57 -29.24 1.30
CA ARG A 137 -9.21 -30.40 0.68
C ARG A 137 -8.40 -31.65 0.97
N ALA A 138 -9.06 -32.70 1.46
CA ALA A 138 -8.46 -34.02 1.53
C ALA A 138 -8.38 -34.64 0.13
N ASN A 139 -7.23 -35.20 -0.21
CA ASN A 139 -7.01 -35.97 -1.43
C ASN A 139 -6.27 -37.29 -1.09
N GLY A 140 -6.02 -38.14 -2.08
CA GLY A 140 -5.36 -39.43 -1.89
C GLY A 140 -3.93 -39.37 -1.32
N HIS A 141 -3.36 -38.17 -1.18
CA HIS A 141 -2.00 -37.93 -0.66
C HIS A 141 -1.99 -37.09 0.63
N GLY A 142 -3.16 -36.79 1.22
CA GLY A 142 -3.28 -36.05 2.48
C GLY A 142 -4.18 -34.82 2.38
N ILE A 143 -3.96 -33.85 3.28
CA ILE A 143 -4.72 -32.59 3.30
C ILE A 143 -3.94 -31.52 2.53
N GLN A 144 -4.52 -31.05 1.43
CA GLN A 144 -3.98 -29.97 0.61
C GLN A 144 -4.65 -28.64 1.00
N THR A 145 -3.85 -27.63 1.34
CA THR A 145 -4.34 -26.24 1.45
C THR A 145 -4.53 -25.67 0.04
N LEU A 146 -5.75 -25.27 -0.29
CA LEU A 146 -6.12 -24.65 -1.57
C LEU A 146 -5.87 -23.14 -1.55
N GLY A 147 -6.02 -22.51 -0.39
CA GLY A 147 -5.81 -21.09 -0.14
C GLY A 147 -6.41 -20.66 1.19
N GLU A 148 -6.67 -19.37 1.34
CA GLU A 148 -7.27 -18.75 2.53
C GLU A 148 -8.29 -17.70 2.04
N LEU A 149 -9.42 -17.57 2.72
CA LEU A 149 -10.35 -16.45 2.50
C LEU A 149 -10.06 -15.39 3.56
N ASP A 150 -9.71 -14.18 3.14
CA ASP A 150 -9.19 -13.16 4.06
C ASP A 150 -10.28 -12.63 5.00
N LEU A 151 -11.40 -12.15 4.44
CA LEU A 151 -12.51 -11.59 5.22
C LEU A 151 -13.87 -12.00 4.63
N ILE A 152 -14.74 -12.54 5.48
CA ILE A 152 -16.12 -12.88 5.14
C ILE A 152 -17.06 -12.05 5.99
N TRP A 153 -17.97 -11.33 5.35
CA TRP A 153 -18.97 -10.50 6.03
C TRP A 153 -20.35 -10.65 5.40
N ARG A 154 -21.39 -10.33 6.16
CA ARG A 154 -22.77 -10.30 5.68
C ARG A 154 -23.16 -8.87 5.33
N ASP A 155 -23.58 -8.67 4.09
CA ASP A 155 -24.19 -7.44 3.61
C ASP A 155 -25.64 -7.34 4.08
N PRO A 156 -25.96 -6.45 5.04
CA PRO A 156 -27.31 -6.37 5.59
C PRO A 156 -28.32 -5.80 4.59
N ALA A 157 -27.87 -5.06 3.56
CA ALA A 157 -28.78 -4.46 2.57
C ALA A 157 -29.30 -5.48 1.55
N GLN A 158 -28.48 -6.49 1.22
CA GLN A 158 -28.82 -7.51 0.23
C GLN A 158 -28.99 -8.91 0.83
N ASP A 159 -28.74 -9.06 2.12
CA ASP A 159 -28.64 -10.34 2.84
C ASP A 159 -27.68 -11.34 2.17
N GLN A 160 -26.52 -10.83 1.72
CA GLN A 160 -25.52 -11.62 0.99
C GLN A 160 -24.27 -11.84 1.82
N VAL A 161 -23.69 -13.04 1.71
CA VAL A 161 -22.35 -13.35 2.21
C VAL A 161 -21.32 -12.90 1.19
N VAL A 162 -20.40 -12.06 1.64
CA VAL A 162 -19.42 -11.37 0.82
C VAL A 162 -18.03 -11.77 1.28
N HIS A 163 -17.19 -12.16 0.33
CA HIS A 163 -15.77 -12.36 0.55
C HIS A 163 -14.99 -11.15 0.03
N TRP A 164 -14.16 -10.56 0.88
CA TRP A 164 -13.13 -9.61 0.46
C TRP A 164 -11.77 -10.28 0.48
N GLU A 165 -11.15 -10.38 -0.70
CA GLU A 165 -9.74 -10.75 -0.87
C GLU A 165 -8.90 -9.47 -0.75
N MET A 166 -8.06 -9.40 0.28
CA MET A 166 -7.30 -8.21 0.66
C MET A 166 -5.86 -8.27 0.14
N ALA A 167 -5.36 -7.16 -0.37
CA ALA A 167 -3.94 -7.01 -0.64
C ALA A 167 -3.48 -5.56 -0.44
N ALA A 168 -2.37 -5.38 0.28
CA ALA A 168 -1.61 -4.14 0.34
C ALA A 168 -0.32 -4.28 -0.48
N LYS A 169 -0.16 -3.49 -1.55
CA LYS A 169 0.94 -3.63 -2.52
C LYS A 169 1.66 -2.32 -2.85
N PHE A 170 2.93 -2.45 -3.22
CA PHE A 170 3.83 -1.32 -3.47
C PHE A 170 4.61 -1.63 -4.75
N TYR A 171 4.36 -0.85 -5.80
CA TYR A 171 4.92 -1.14 -7.12
C TYR A 171 5.55 0.10 -7.73
N LEU A 172 6.71 -0.08 -8.35
CA LEU A 172 7.42 0.94 -9.12
C LEU A 172 7.16 0.65 -10.60
N MET A 173 6.69 1.66 -11.34
CA MET A 173 6.49 1.53 -12.78
C MET A 173 7.83 1.63 -13.52
N VAL A 174 8.13 0.63 -14.34
CA VAL A 174 9.24 0.57 -15.29
C VAL A 174 8.64 0.22 -16.66
N ASP A 175 8.95 0.99 -17.71
CA ASP A 175 8.46 0.78 -19.10
C ASP A 175 7.06 1.33 -19.48
N GLY A 176 6.55 2.35 -18.78
CA GLY A 176 5.34 3.07 -19.21
C GLY A 176 4.03 2.27 -19.06
N VAL A 177 3.00 2.61 -19.85
CA VAL A 177 1.58 2.26 -19.56
C VAL A 177 1.01 1.17 -20.47
N ALA A 178 1.85 0.27 -20.98
CA ALA A 178 1.40 -0.78 -21.90
C ALA A 178 0.72 -1.96 -21.18
N ASP A 179 1.25 -2.38 -20.03
CA ASP A 179 0.77 -3.54 -19.27
C ASP A 179 0.91 -3.25 -17.77
N ARG A 180 -0.02 -3.76 -16.96
CA ARG A 180 0.09 -3.72 -15.49
C ARG A 180 1.32 -4.48 -14.97
N ARG A 181 1.95 -5.35 -15.77
CA ARG A 181 3.24 -6.00 -15.45
C ARG A 181 4.42 -5.02 -15.41
N ALA A 182 4.27 -3.81 -15.96
CA ALA A 182 5.21 -2.70 -15.80
C ALA A 182 5.34 -2.23 -14.34
N PHE A 183 4.32 -2.50 -13.50
CA PHE A 183 4.36 -2.22 -12.07
C PHE A 183 5.05 -3.37 -11.32
N VAL A 184 6.34 -3.20 -11.03
CA VAL A 184 7.20 -4.21 -10.44
C VAL A 184 7.46 -3.92 -8.96
N GLY A 185 7.40 -4.95 -8.12
CA GLY A 185 7.67 -4.79 -6.69
C GLY A 185 9.12 -4.42 -6.44
N PRO A 186 9.46 -3.72 -5.34
CA PRO A 186 10.83 -3.25 -5.09
C PRO A 186 11.87 -4.40 -5.07
N ASN A 187 11.46 -5.60 -4.66
CA ASN A 187 12.33 -6.79 -4.64
C ASN A 187 12.29 -7.61 -5.95
N LEU A 188 11.61 -7.12 -6.99
CA LEU A 188 11.47 -7.77 -8.30
C LEU A 188 10.76 -9.14 -8.32
N VAL A 189 10.17 -9.54 -7.18
CA VAL A 189 9.48 -10.83 -7.05
C VAL A 189 8.10 -10.77 -7.68
N ASP A 190 7.29 -9.77 -7.30
CA ASP A 190 5.90 -9.66 -7.74
C ASP A 190 5.68 -8.48 -8.70
N ARG A 191 4.58 -8.56 -9.45
CA ARG A 191 4.08 -7.53 -10.36
C ARG A 191 2.59 -7.33 -10.13
N LEU A 192 2.07 -6.13 -10.39
CA LEU A 192 0.64 -5.86 -10.25
C LEU A 192 -0.20 -6.79 -11.15
N GLY A 193 0.20 -6.97 -12.41
CA GLY A 193 -0.47 -7.88 -13.35
C GLY A 193 -0.60 -9.31 -12.80
N ASP A 194 0.51 -9.91 -12.37
CA ASP A 194 0.53 -11.28 -11.81
C ASP A 194 -0.33 -11.39 -10.54
N LYS A 195 -0.31 -10.37 -9.68
CA LYS A 195 -1.13 -10.37 -8.45
C LYS A 195 -2.61 -10.31 -8.78
N LEU A 196 -3.02 -9.49 -9.75
CA LEU A 196 -4.41 -9.43 -10.19
C LEU A 196 -4.86 -10.73 -10.84
N ASP A 197 -4.06 -11.32 -11.73
CA ASP A 197 -4.33 -12.63 -12.32
C ASP A 197 -4.51 -13.70 -11.24
N HIS A 198 -3.63 -13.71 -10.25
CA HIS A 198 -3.73 -14.64 -9.13
C HIS A 198 -5.01 -14.43 -8.31
N ILE A 199 -5.34 -13.18 -7.94
CA ILE A 199 -6.56 -12.88 -7.19
C ILE A 199 -7.79 -13.35 -7.97
N VAL A 200 -7.95 -12.87 -9.21
CA VAL A 200 -9.15 -13.09 -10.02
C VAL A 200 -9.33 -14.56 -10.38
N ARG A 201 -8.25 -15.25 -10.79
CA ARG A 201 -8.33 -16.61 -11.34
C ARG A 201 -8.14 -17.71 -10.31
N ARG A 202 -7.58 -17.40 -9.14
CA ARG A 202 -7.30 -18.39 -8.08
C ARG A 202 -8.02 -18.10 -6.79
N GLN A 203 -7.91 -16.90 -6.23
CA GLN A 203 -8.42 -16.60 -4.89
C GLN A 203 -9.93 -16.35 -4.86
N LEU A 204 -10.46 -15.49 -5.74
CA LEU A 204 -11.91 -15.23 -5.78
C LEU A 204 -12.75 -16.51 -6.01
N PRO A 205 -12.35 -17.45 -6.90
CA PRO A 205 -13.07 -18.71 -7.04
C PRO A 205 -13.10 -19.60 -5.79
N LEU A 206 -12.17 -19.45 -4.84
CA LEU A 206 -12.17 -20.26 -3.62
C LEU A 206 -13.44 -20.07 -2.79
N GLY A 207 -14.01 -18.85 -2.77
CA GLY A 207 -15.24 -18.58 -2.03
C GLY A 207 -16.43 -19.45 -2.50
N ARG A 208 -16.38 -19.97 -3.73
CA ARG A 208 -17.45 -20.78 -4.33
C ARG A 208 -17.27 -22.28 -4.17
N THR A 209 -16.21 -22.73 -3.51
CA THR A 209 -16.01 -24.16 -3.33
C THR A 209 -16.90 -24.69 -2.21
N THR A 210 -17.21 -25.98 -2.27
CA THR A 210 -17.97 -26.67 -1.21
C THR A 210 -17.23 -26.65 0.13
N GLU A 211 -15.89 -26.64 0.11
CA GLU A 211 -15.09 -26.50 1.33
C GLU A 211 -15.26 -25.11 1.97
N ALA A 212 -15.33 -24.05 1.16
CA ALA A 212 -15.59 -22.70 1.66
C ALA A 212 -16.98 -22.60 2.26
N GLU A 213 -18.01 -23.08 1.57
CA GLU A 213 -19.38 -23.09 2.07
C GLU A 213 -19.51 -23.87 3.40
N ALA A 214 -18.86 -25.03 3.51
CA ALA A 214 -18.87 -25.82 4.74
C ALA A 214 -18.21 -25.10 5.93
N LEU A 215 -17.13 -24.35 5.70
CA LEU A 215 -16.42 -23.61 6.75
C LEU A 215 -17.09 -22.27 7.11
N VAL A 216 -17.68 -21.59 6.12
CA VAL A 216 -18.40 -20.33 6.31
C VAL A 216 -19.80 -20.56 6.88
N GLY A 217 -20.39 -21.73 6.63
CA GLY A 217 -21.75 -22.09 7.02
C GLY A 217 -22.84 -21.55 6.08
N ALA A 218 -22.45 -20.94 4.97
CA ALA A 218 -23.34 -20.40 3.94
C ALA A 218 -22.57 -20.22 2.61
N PRO A 219 -23.25 -20.23 1.46
CA PRO A 219 -22.61 -19.97 0.17
C PRO A 219 -22.12 -18.52 0.10
N VAL A 220 -20.86 -18.32 -0.31
CA VAL A 220 -20.34 -16.98 -0.60
C VAL A 220 -20.99 -16.47 -1.89
N ASN A 221 -21.88 -15.48 -1.78
CA ASN A 221 -22.64 -14.95 -2.91
C ASN A 221 -21.75 -14.15 -3.86
N ARG A 222 -20.77 -13.41 -3.32
CA ARG A 222 -19.84 -12.60 -4.11
C ARG A 222 -18.45 -12.55 -3.48
N SER A 223 -17.43 -12.46 -4.32
CA SER A 223 -16.05 -12.26 -3.91
C SER A 223 -15.50 -11.01 -4.61
N GLU A 224 -14.87 -10.14 -3.84
CA GLU A 224 -14.49 -8.80 -4.25
C GLU A 224 -13.02 -8.52 -3.89
N ILE A 225 -12.38 -7.67 -4.68
CA ILE A 225 -10.97 -7.32 -4.54
C ILE A 225 -10.85 -6.06 -3.70
N TYR A 226 -10.25 -6.17 -2.52
CA TYR A 226 -9.84 -5.05 -1.68
C TYR A 226 -8.34 -4.80 -1.88
N LEU A 227 -7.98 -4.08 -2.95
CA LEU A 227 -6.58 -3.82 -3.31
C LEU A 227 -6.18 -2.39 -2.95
N LEU A 228 -5.37 -2.26 -1.90
CA LEU A 228 -4.75 -1.01 -1.48
C LEU A 228 -3.26 -1.00 -1.83
N GLY A 229 -2.66 0.18 -1.78
CA GLY A 229 -1.24 0.28 -2.03
C GLY A 229 -0.76 1.65 -2.47
N TRP A 230 0.48 1.64 -2.94
CA TRP A 230 1.15 2.81 -3.50
C TRP A 230 1.78 2.45 -4.84
N LEU A 231 1.59 3.31 -5.84
CA LEU A 231 2.28 3.23 -7.12
C LEU A 231 3.36 4.30 -7.18
N PHE A 232 4.54 3.95 -7.67
CA PHE A 232 5.66 4.87 -7.74
C PHE A 232 6.05 5.09 -9.19
N TYR A 233 6.16 6.35 -9.58
CA TYR A 233 6.48 6.75 -10.95
C TYR A 233 7.86 7.39 -11.02
N ARG A 234 8.54 7.23 -12.15
CA ARG A 234 9.86 7.82 -12.36
C ARG A 234 9.79 9.33 -12.12
N ASP A 235 10.54 9.78 -11.12
CA ASP A 235 10.62 11.17 -10.70
C ASP A 235 9.26 11.84 -10.39
N GLY A 236 8.24 11.02 -10.09
CA GLY A 236 6.88 11.46 -9.77
C GLY A 236 6.03 11.82 -11.00
N VAL A 237 6.52 11.57 -12.22
CA VAL A 237 5.81 11.92 -13.45
C VAL A 237 4.80 10.83 -13.79
N LEU A 238 3.51 11.15 -13.64
CA LEU A 238 2.44 10.23 -14.04
C LEU A 238 2.35 10.17 -15.57
N PRO A 239 2.49 8.99 -16.18
CA PRO A 239 2.31 8.86 -17.61
C PRO A 239 0.82 8.93 -17.98
N PRO A 240 0.49 9.36 -19.21
CA PRO A 240 -0.88 9.31 -19.71
C PRO A 240 -1.36 7.86 -19.87
N GLY A 241 -2.67 7.65 -19.78
CA GLY A 241 -3.29 6.35 -20.06
C GLY A 241 -3.44 5.41 -18.87
N LEU A 242 -3.09 5.80 -17.64
CA LEU A 242 -3.24 4.92 -16.45
C LEU A 242 -4.65 4.36 -16.27
N ALA A 243 -5.68 5.11 -16.69
CA ALA A 243 -7.07 4.68 -16.66
C ALA A 243 -7.35 3.43 -17.52
N SER A 244 -6.62 3.21 -18.63
CA SER A 244 -6.78 2.00 -19.44
C SER A 244 -6.27 0.75 -18.74
N LEU A 245 -5.43 0.91 -17.72
CA LEU A 245 -4.98 -0.17 -16.84
C LEU A 245 -5.92 -0.36 -15.63
N GLY A 246 -7.03 0.39 -15.56
CA GLY A 246 -7.97 0.38 -14.44
C GLY A 246 -7.46 1.09 -13.17
N ILE A 247 -6.30 1.75 -13.22
CA ILE A 247 -5.73 2.45 -12.06
C ILE A 247 -6.63 3.62 -11.66
N ALA A 248 -6.95 3.72 -10.36
CA ALA A 248 -7.79 4.78 -9.85
C ALA A 248 -7.14 6.16 -10.04
N PRO A 249 -7.84 7.20 -10.48
CA PRO A 249 -7.24 8.53 -10.71
C PRO A 249 -6.70 9.17 -9.42
N ASP A 250 -7.26 8.81 -8.27
CA ASP A 250 -6.89 9.29 -6.94
C ASP A 250 -6.03 8.29 -6.15
N HIS A 251 -5.52 7.23 -6.79
CA HIS A 251 -4.64 6.25 -6.15
C HIS A 251 -3.46 6.93 -5.44
N LEU A 252 -3.02 6.31 -4.33
CA LEU A 252 -1.84 6.79 -3.65
C LEU A 252 -0.61 6.56 -4.52
N HIS A 253 0.21 7.60 -4.67
CA HIS A 253 1.43 7.50 -5.44
C HIS A 253 2.59 8.29 -4.88
N GLY A 254 3.79 7.85 -5.24
CA GLY A 254 5.03 8.55 -4.96
C GLY A 254 5.95 8.54 -6.17
N TRP A 255 7.22 8.85 -5.93
CA TRP A 255 8.23 8.87 -6.97
C TRP A 255 9.25 7.74 -6.80
N TRP A 256 9.97 7.39 -7.84
CA TRP A 256 11.21 6.64 -7.71
C TRP A 256 12.30 7.24 -8.59
N SER A 257 13.55 7.12 -8.16
CA SER A 257 14.69 7.76 -8.80
C SER A 257 15.98 7.01 -8.54
N THR A 258 16.99 7.22 -9.38
CA THR A 258 18.37 6.86 -9.03
C THR A 258 18.87 7.78 -7.91
N LEU A 259 19.93 7.34 -7.21
CA LEU A 259 20.56 8.11 -6.13
C LEU A 259 20.99 9.51 -6.57
N ASP A 260 21.69 9.60 -7.70
CA ASP A 260 22.22 10.88 -8.21
C ASP A 260 21.09 11.82 -8.65
N ALA A 261 20.07 11.31 -9.34
CA ALA A 261 18.96 12.13 -9.80
C ALA A 261 18.10 12.64 -8.62
N TRP A 262 17.88 11.82 -7.58
CA TRP A 262 17.20 12.28 -6.38
C TRP A 262 18.01 13.35 -5.66
N TYR A 263 19.31 13.10 -5.45
CA TYR A 263 20.16 14.03 -4.71
C TYR A 263 20.30 15.39 -5.43
N ALA A 264 20.44 15.38 -6.76
CA ALA A 264 20.47 16.60 -7.56
C ALA A 264 19.20 17.45 -7.38
N ARG A 265 18.01 16.82 -7.34
CA ARG A 265 16.75 17.52 -7.06
C ARG A 265 16.67 18.03 -5.62
N ALA A 266 17.02 17.18 -4.65
CA ALA A 266 17.00 17.54 -3.24
C ALA A 266 17.91 18.73 -2.95
N ALA A 267 19.13 18.75 -3.51
CA ALA A 267 20.08 19.85 -3.36
C ALA A 267 19.63 21.13 -4.08
N ALA A 268 18.96 21.02 -5.22
CA ALA A 268 18.42 22.19 -5.95
C ALA A 268 17.21 22.84 -5.25
N GLN A 269 16.48 22.06 -4.44
CA GLN A 269 15.27 22.49 -3.73
C GLN A 269 15.54 22.79 -2.25
N ASP A 270 16.79 22.70 -1.79
CA ASP A 270 17.13 22.92 -0.39
C ASP A 270 17.11 24.42 -0.06
N HIS A 271 16.05 24.84 0.62
CA HIS A 271 15.89 26.19 1.17
C HIS A 271 16.22 26.24 2.67
N GLY A 272 16.89 25.20 3.20
CA GLY A 272 17.24 25.08 4.62
C GLY A 272 16.11 24.59 5.53
N THR A 273 14.96 24.21 4.96
CA THR A 273 13.75 23.78 5.71
C THR A 273 13.26 22.38 5.33
N THR A 274 13.87 21.72 4.35
CA THR A 274 13.50 20.37 3.94
C THR A 274 14.37 19.35 4.66
N ARG A 275 13.75 18.38 5.33
CA ARG A 275 14.46 17.26 5.95
C ARG A 275 13.97 15.94 5.38
N TRP A 276 14.75 14.89 5.61
CA TRP A 276 14.46 13.57 5.05
C TRP A 276 14.48 12.52 6.15
N CYS A 277 13.76 11.43 5.94
CA CYS A 277 13.96 10.22 6.72
C CYS A 277 13.89 8.98 5.83
N ARG A 278 14.50 7.90 6.31
CA ARG A 278 14.34 6.56 5.72
C ARG A 278 13.08 5.95 6.30
N LEU A 279 12.19 5.45 5.44
CA LEU A 279 10.97 4.78 5.86
C LEU A 279 11.18 3.26 5.83
N PRO A 280 11.34 2.59 6.99
CA PRO A 280 11.48 1.15 7.04
C PRO A 280 10.18 0.48 6.61
N ARG A 281 10.26 -0.77 6.14
CA ARG A 281 9.11 -1.50 5.57
C ARG A 281 7.89 -1.58 6.48
N VAL A 282 8.10 -1.55 7.79
CA VAL A 282 7.05 -1.61 8.80
C VAL A 282 6.17 -0.35 8.84
N ASP A 283 6.69 0.78 8.32
CA ASP A 283 6.02 2.09 8.34
C ASP A 283 5.50 2.49 6.94
N TRP A 284 5.48 1.56 5.98
CA TRP A 284 5.12 1.87 4.59
C TRP A 284 3.62 2.16 4.37
N LEU A 285 2.73 1.77 5.28
CA LEU A 285 1.29 1.96 5.08
C LEU A 285 0.94 3.46 5.03
N CYS A 286 1.04 4.12 6.17
CA CYS A 286 0.55 5.47 6.38
C CYS A 286 1.63 6.55 6.25
N GLY A 287 1.24 7.82 6.29
CA GLY A 287 2.13 8.99 6.23
C GLY A 287 3.14 9.03 7.38
N ALA A 288 4.38 9.33 7.06
CA ALA A 288 5.43 9.48 8.06
C ALA A 288 5.18 10.70 8.95
N ARG A 289 5.40 10.51 10.25
CA ARG A 289 5.41 11.56 11.26
C ARG A 289 6.49 11.21 12.27
N VAL A 290 7.53 12.03 12.32
CA VAL A 290 8.76 11.73 13.07
C VAL A 290 9.20 12.95 13.89
N SER A 291 9.98 12.71 14.94
CA SER A 291 10.65 13.80 15.65
C SER A 291 11.79 14.34 14.80
N GLU A 292 12.20 15.58 15.06
CA GLU A 292 13.34 16.21 14.39
C GLU A 292 14.63 15.38 14.49
N ALA A 293 14.85 14.71 15.63
CA ALA A 293 15.98 13.80 15.82
C ALA A 293 15.94 12.57 14.89
N GLY A 294 14.77 12.18 14.39
CA GLY A 294 14.58 11.11 13.41
C GLY A 294 14.75 11.56 11.96
N THR A 295 15.24 12.77 11.72
CA THR A 295 15.39 13.35 10.39
C THR A 295 16.85 13.71 10.09
N GLU A 296 17.21 13.63 8.81
CA GLU A 296 18.56 13.85 8.29
C GLU A 296 18.50 14.88 7.15
N ASP A 297 19.60 15.58 6.90
CA ASP A 297 19.76 16.38 5.69
C ASP A 297 20.00 15.47 4.45
N ALA A 298 19.83 16.04 3.26
CA ALA A 298 19.93 15.29 2.02
C ALA A 298 21.34 14.71 1.77
N ALA A 299 22.40 15.40 2.18
CA ALA A 299 23.79 14.97 1.96
C ALA A 299 24.14 13.77 2.85
N THR A 300 23.79 13.83 4.14
CA THR A 300 23.93 12.75 5.10
C THR A 300 23.18 11.49 4.63
N LEU A 301 21.93 11.67 4.17
CA LEU A 301 21.13 10.56 3.66
C LEU A 301 21.73 9.97 2.37
N ARG A 302 22.18 10.83 1.43
CA ARG A 302 22.85 10.40 0.20
C ARG A 302 24.08 9.57 0.48
N ASP A 303 24.94 9.99 1.41
CA ASP A 303 26.14 9.26 1.79
C ASP A 303 25.81 7.90 2.44
N ALA A 304 24.76 7.84 3.25
CA ALA A 304 24.30 6.59 3.84
C ALA A 304 23.76 5.60 2.78
N LEU A 305 23.00 6.09 1.79
CA LEU A 305 22.49 5.28 0.69
C LEU A 305 23.61 4.83 -0.25
N ALA A 306 24.57 5.70 -0.57
CA ALA A 306 25.74 5.35 -1.37
C ALA A 306 26.54 4.20 -0.73
N ARG A 307 26.83 4.30 0.57
CA ARG A 307 27.50 3.23 1.32
C ARG A 307 26.71 1.93 1.28
N ARG A 308 25.39 2.00 1.46
CA ARG A 308 24.51 0.83 1.40
C ARG A 308 24.54 0.14 0.01
N PHE A 309 24.47 0.90 -1.07
CA PHE A 309 24.47 0.36 -2.43
C PHE A 309 25.85 -0.10 -2.91
N ALA A 310 26.91 0.24 -2.18
CA ALA A 310 28.26 -0.24 -2.43
C ALA A 310 28.67 -1.43 -1.52
N ASP A 311 27.85 -1.82 -0.54
CA ASP A 311 28.18 -2.86 0.45
C ASP A 311 28.35 -4.24 -0.25
N PRO A 312 29.57 -4.82 -0.27
CA PRO A 312 29.82 -6.09 -0.94
C PRO A 312 29.35 -7.30 -0.13
N GLU A 313 29.17 -7.16 1.19
CA GLU A 313 28.84 -8.27 2.08
C GLU A 313 27.33 -8.51 2.17
N GLN A 314 26.53 -7.45 2.01
CA GLN A 314 25.08 -7.50 2.17
C GLN A 314 24.35 -7.36 0.83
N VAL A 315 24.50 -8.36 -0.05
CA VAL A 315 23.90 -8.42 -1.40
C VAL A 315 22.41 -8.05 -1.41
N TRP A 316 21.62 -8.59 -0.47
CA TRP A 316 20.19 -8.29 -0.39
C TRP A 316 19.90 -6.82 -0.02
N ARG A 317 20.77 -6.16 0.76
CA ARG A 317 20.63 -4.73 1.09
C ARG A 317 21.05 -3.85 -0.06
N ARG A 318 22.13 -4.25 -0.74
CA ARG A 318 22.72 -3.57 -1.90
C ARG A 318 21.72 -3.45 -3.05
N GLU A 319 20.95 -4.50 -3.29
CA GLU A 319 20.06 -4.62 -4.46
C GLU A 319 18.61 -4.18 -4.21
N ALA A 320 18.27 -3.82 -2.97
CA ALA A 320 16.93 -3.42 -2.59
C ALA A 320 16.77 -1.89 -2.63
N PRO A 321 15.76 -1.36 -3.35
CA PRO A 321 15.34 0.02 -3.23
C PRO A 321 15.07 0.43 -1.79
N VAL A 322 15.37 1.68 -1.45
CA VAL A 322 15.12 2.26 -0.12
C VAL A 322 14.02 3.31 -0.25
N MET A 323 12.96 3.15 0.54
CA MET A 323 11.91 4.18 0.63
C MET A 323 12.39 5.29 1.54
N ILE A 324 12.25 6.53 1.08
CA ILE A 324 12.56 7.74 1.85
C ILE A 324 11.38 8.71 1.75
N CYS A 325 11.25 9.54 2.77
CA CYS A 325 10.25 10.61 2.82
C CYS A 325 10.93 11.96 2.84
N GLU A 326 10.41 12.87 2.03
CA GLU A 326 10.61 14.30 2.18
C GLU A 326 9.67 14.79 3.28
N LEU A 327 10.20 15.58 4.20
CA LEU A 327 9.50 16.03 5.39
C LEU A 327 9.43 17.54 5.45
N GLU A 328 8.32 18.04 5.99
CA GLU A 328 8.11 19.43 6.35
C GLU A 328 7.76 19.55 7.85
N PRO A 329 8.04 20.70 8.49
CA PRO A 329 7.65 20.92 9.88
C PRO A 329 6.13 20.82 10.04
N ALA A 330 5.67 20.13 11.08
CA ALA A 330 4.26 20.09 11.42
C ALA A 330 3.78 21.49 11.87
N VAL A 331 2.60 21.89 11.38
CA VAL A 331 1.98 23.16 11.78
C VAL A 331 1.58 23.09 13.25
N ASN A 332 1.97 24.10 14.04
CA ASN A 332 1.69 24.23 15.47
C ASN A 332 2.25 23.12 16.38
N GLU A 333 3.19 22.30 15.90
CA GLU A 333 3.81 21.23 16.69
C GLU A 333 5.34 21.25 16.53
N PRO A 334 6.05 22.14 17.26
CA PRO A 334 7.50 22.28 17.16
C PRO A 334 8.24 20.96 17.41
N GLY A 335 9.26 20.69 16.59
CA GLY A 335 10.07 19.46 16.68
C GLY A 335 9.43 18.22 16.05
N VAL A 336 8.20 18.33 15.51
CA VAL A 336 7.55 17.28 14.75
C VAL A 336 7.64 17.57 13.25
N TRP A 337 7.95 16.54 12.49
CA TRP A 337 8.08 16.58 11.04
C TRP A 337 7.10 15.59 10.41
N VAL A 338 6.39 16.02 9.36
CA VAL A 338 5.37 15.23 8.67
C VAL A 338 5.72 15.05 7.20
N GLU A 339 5.25 13.95 6.63
CA GLU A 339 5.50 13.60 5.24
C GLU A 339 4.88 14.59 4.26
N ARG A 340 5.77 15.25 3.51
CA ARG A 340 5.43 16.04 2.34
C ARG A 340 5.34 15.19 1.09
N SER A 341 6.33 14.31 0.87
CA SER A 341 6.38 13.37 -0.26
C SER A 341 7.12 12.10 0.12
N ARG A 342 6.90 11.00 -0.62
CA ARG A 342 7.65 9.75 -0.45
C ARG A 342 8.10 9.20 -1.78
N GLY A 343 9.21 8.48 -1.76
CA GLY A 343 9.67 7.78 -2.93
C GLY A 343 10.76 6.75 -2.66
N PHE A 344 11.07 5.99 -3.70
CA PHE A 344 12.15 5.02 -3.68
C PHE A 344 13.41 5.59 -4.32
N VAL A 345 14.52 5.50 -3.60
CA VAL A 345 15.85 5.58 -4.22
C VAL A 345 16.28 4.16 -4.58
N VAL A 346 16.52 3.92 -5.86
CA VAL A 346 16.84 2.59 -6.38
C VAL A 346 18.36 2.43 -6.53
N PRO A 347 18.92 1.24 -6.27
CA PRO A 347 20.33 0.98 -6.50
C PRO A 347 20.66 0.93 -8.00
N PRO A 348 21.96 0.96 -8.35
CA PRO A 348 22.42 0.66 -9.71
C PRO A 348 21.80 -0.65 -10.23
N ASP A 349 21.55 -0.71 -11.54
CA ASP A 349 20.98 -1.85 -12.26
C ASP A 349 19.55 -2.29 -11.89
N TRP A 350 18.94 -1.70 -10.85
CA TRP A 350 17.59 -2.06 -10.44
C TRP A 350 16.58 -1.86 -11.57
N GLU A 351 16.64 -0.73 -12.25
CA GLU A 351 15.75 -0.41 -13.37
C GLU A 351 15.88 -1.43 -14.51
N ALA A 352 17.10 -1.74 -14.94
CA ALA A 352 17.32 -2.70 -16.03
C ALA A 352 16.79 -4.09 -15.67
N ARG A 353 17.00 -4.52 -14.42
CA ARG A 353 16.44 -5.78 -13.90
C ARG A 353 14.91 -5.74 -13.82
N ALA A 354 14.34 -4.61 -13.44
CA ALA A 354 12.90 -4.43 -13.33
C ALA A 354 12.24 -4.42 -14.72
N ALA A 355 12.81 -3.76 -15.72
CA ALA A 355 12.34 -3.79 -17.11
C ALA A 355 12.39 -5.21 -17.68
N LEU A 356 13.47 -5.95 -17.41
CA LEU A 356 13.56 -7.38 -17.75
C LEU A 356 12.49 -8.20 -17.02
N ARG A 357 12.17 -7.88 -15.77
CA ARG A 357 11.10 -8.55 -15.01
C ARG A 357 9.72 -8.23 -15.57
N ALA A 358 9.48 -7.01 -16.04
CA ALA A 358 8.22 -6.58 -16.61
C ALA A 358 7.88 -7.35 -17.90
N THR A 359 8.88 -7.63 -18.73
CA THR A 359 8.73 -8.31 -20.03
C THR A 359 8.70 -9.84 -19.97
N ARG A 360 9.17 -10.45 -18.87
CA ARG A 360 9.13 -11.91 -18.71
C ARG A 360 7.68 -12.43 -18.60
N PRO A 361 7.38 -13.65 -19.07
CA PRO A 361 6.07 -14.29 -18.84
C PRO A 361 5.69 -14.29 -17.35
#